data_AF-A0A2P7U2X7-F1
#
_entry.id   AF-A0A2P7U2X7-F1
#
_cell.length_a   1.000
_cell.length_b   1.000
_cell.length_c   1.000
_cell.angle_alpha   90.00
_cell.angle_beta   90.00
_cell.angle_gamma   90.00
#
_symmetry.space_group_name_H-M   'P 1'
#
loop_
_entity.id
_entity.type
_entity.pdbx_description
1 polymer ?
#
loop_
_entity_poly.entity_id
_entity_poly.type
_entity_poly.pdbx_seq_one_letter_code
_entity_poly.pdbx_strand_id
1 'polypeptide(L)'
;MCSRSLKSQENKRLLDEPVQFVHTQQLDFKKSVLRYLPAQSPQGLLNKKVLLVGLGAIGGYMADALTKIGAGIESDFVLVDKDQFLAENVSRHLLGLLYCGQFKASAIKQHLAENTFFQQKKFDVKLKTSHHLIQSFLRKTILI
;
A
#
# COMPACT_ATOMS: atom_id res chain seq x y z
N MET A 1 36.65 8.92 -7.23
CA MET A 1 37.52 10.07 -6.94
C MET A 1 37.32 11.11 -8.04
N CYS A 2 36.73 12.26 -7.71
CA CYS A 2 36.60 13.37 -8.66
C CYS A 2 37.69 14.40 -8.31
N SER A 3 38.76 14.44 -9.09
CA SER A 3 39.93 15.31 -8.90
C SER A 3 39.82 16.61 -9.70
N ARG A 4 38.66 17.27 -9.68
CA ARG A 4 38.48 18.56 -10.37
C ARG A 4 38.77 19.71 -9.41
N SER A 5 39.58 20.67 -9.86
CA SER A 5 39.94 21.87 -9.10
C SER A 5 38.70 22.71 -8.79
N LEU A 6 38.53 23.12 -7.52
CA LEU A 6 37.49 24.04 -7.08
C LEU A 6 37.52 25.40 -7.81
N LYS A 7 38.63 25.72 -8.47
CA LYS A 7 38.83 26.98 -9.22
C LYS A 7 38.46 26.89 -10.71
N SER A 8 37.90 25.77 -11.19
CA SER A 8 37.43 25.69 -12.57
C SER A 8 36.31 26.73 -12.82
N GLN A 9 36.21 27.25 -14.05
CA GLN A 9 35.15 28.21 -14.42
C GLN A 9 33.74 27.65 -14.17
N GLU A 10 33.53 26.34 -14.34
CA GLU A 10 32.27 25.65 -14.01
C GLU A 10 31.95 25.72 -12.51
N ASN A 11 32.96 25.56 -11.65
CA ASN A 11 32.77 25.63 -10.20
C ASN A 11 32.56 27.06 -9.69
N LYS A 12 33.15 28.07 -10.37
CA LYS A 12 32.83 29.49 -10.11
C LYS A 12 31.35 29.80 -10.34
N ARG A 13 30.75 29.28 -11.41
CA ARG A 13 29.31 29.48 -11.69
C ARG A 13 28.43 28.92 -10.56
N LEU A 14 28.78 27.77 -9.98
CA LEU A 14 28.04 27.19 -8.85
C LEU A 14 28.14 28.01 -7.55
N LEU A 15 29.16 28.86 -7.41
CA LEU A 15 29.36 29.72 -6.23
C LEU A 15 28.61 31.06 -6.34
N ASP A 16 28.30 31.49 -7.57
CA ASP A 16 27.57 32.74 -7.86
C ASP A 16 26.04 32.52 -7.89
N GLU A 17 25.58 31.27 -7.95
CA GLU A 17 24.16 30.92 -7.86
C GLU A 17 23.63 31.09 -6.42
N PRO A 18 22.40 31.60 -6.24
CA PRO A 18 21.81 31.73 -4.92
C PRO A 18 21.65 30.36 -4.25
N VAL A 19 22.27 30.19 -3.07
CA VAL A 19 22.11 28.98 -2.26
C VAL A 19 20.66 28.88 -1.80
N GLN A 20 19.92 27.92 -2.35
CA GLN A 20 18.59 27.56 -1.87
C GLN A 20 18.70 26.40 -0.87
N PHE A 21 18.33 26.67 0.37
CA PHE A 21 18.13 25.62 1.35
C PHE A 21 16.85 24.85 1.01
N VAL A 22 17.01 23.61 0.57
CA VAL A 22 15.89 22.70 0.32
C VAL A 22 15.77 21.72 1.47
N HIS A 23 14.56 21.60 2.02
CA HIS A 23 14.26 20.58 3.02
C HIS A 23 13.77 19.31 2.32
N THR A 24 14.61 18.28 2.26
CA THR A 24 14.23 16.99 1.68
C THR A 24 13.71 16.05 2.77
N GLN A 25 12.54 15.45 2.55
CA GLN A 25 12.06 14.31 3.34
C GLN A 25 12.04 13.06 2.48
N GLN A 26 12.76 12.03 2.90
CA GLN A 26 12.62 10.71 2.28
C GLN A 26 11.41 10.01 2.89
N LEU A 27 10.35 9.85 2.10
CA LEU A 27 9.16 9.11 2.50
C LEU A 27 9.37 7.61 2.20
N ASP A 28 9.55 6.83 3.27
CA ASP A 28 9.57 5.38 3.22
C ASP A 28 8.30 4.85 3.89
N PHE A 29 7.45 4.17 3.11
CA PHE A 29 6.17 3.67 3.61
C PHE A 29 6.34 2.73 4.82
N LYS A 30 7.37 1.87 4.82
CA LYS A 30 7.65 0.99 5.95
C LYS A 30 7.96 1.80 7.22
N LYS A 31 8.79 2.84 7.11
CA LYS A 31 9.09 3.74 8.24
C LYS A 31 7.84 4.50 8.69
N SER A 32 6.97 4.90 7.76
CA SER A 32 5.70 5.55 8.07
C SER A 32 4.82 4.63 8.92
N VAL A 33 4.59 3.39 8.47
CA VAL A 33 3.82 2.39 9.23
C VAL A 33 4.39 2.19 10.62
N LEU A 34 5.70 1.93 10.73
CA LEU A 34 6.38 1.69 12.01
C LEU A 34 6.22 2.83 13.02
N ARG A 35 6.04 4.08 12.56
CA ARG A 35 5.85 5.25 13.43
C ARG A 35 4.48 5.26 14.13
N TYR A 36 3.45 4.71 13.50
CA TYR A 36 2.07 4.78 13.99
C TYR A 36 1.64 3.53 14.79
N LEU A 37 2.50 2.53 14.90
CA LEU A 37 2.17 1.27 15.56
C LEU A 37 2.27 1.35 17.09
N PRO A 38 1.36 0.68 17.82
CA PRO A 38 1.42 0.63 19.27
C PRO A 38 2.58 -0.24 19.76
N ALA A 39 3.08 0.04 20.96
CA ALA A 39 4.21 -0.69 21.56
C ALA A 39 3.97 -2.20 21.69
N GLN A 40 2.71 -2.62 21.87
CA GLN A 40 2.32 -4.03 21.98
C GLN A 40 2.35 -4.77 20.62
N SER A 41 2.36 -4.04 19.50
CA SER A 41 2.45 -4.61 18.15
C SER A 41 3.43 -3.82 17.28
N PRO A 42 4.73 -3.83 17.63
CA PRO A 42 5.74 -2.93 17.04
C PRO A 42 6.03 -3.21 15.56
N GLN A 43 5.53 -4.33 15.03
CA GLN A 43 5.67 -4.71 13.62
C GLN A 43 4.32 -4.77 12.89
N GLY A 44 3.18 -4.63 13.58
CA GLY A 44 1.87 -4.68 12.95
C GLY A 44 1.70 -5.93 12.06
N LEU A 45 1.44 -5.71 10.77
CA LEU A 45 1.31 -6.77 9.76
C LEU A 45 2.56 -6.95 8.88
N LEU A 46 3.68 -6.31 9.22
CA LEU A 46 4.96 -6.56 8.57
C LEU A 46 5.35 -8.04 8.70
N ASN A 47 5.84 -8.62 7.60
CA ASN A 47 6.15 -10.05 7.46
C ASN A 47 4.98 -11.02 7.75
N LYS A 48 3.73 -10.53 7.75
CA LYS A 48 2.54 -11.38 7.88
C LYS A 48 1.88 -11.53 6.53
N LYS A 49 1.54 -12.77 6.19
CA LYS A 49 0.58 -13.04 5.12
C LYS A 49 -0.80 -12.71 5.63
N VAL A 50 -1.62 -12.11 4.78
CA VAL A 50 -3.00 -11.71 5.08
C VAL A 50 -3.88 -12.11 3.89
N LEU A 51 -4.97 -12.82 4.18
CA LEU A 51 -6.03 -13.09 3.22
C LEU A 51 -7.30 -12.43 3.75
N LEU A 52 -7.86 -11.51 2.97
CA LEU A 52 -9.12 -10.86 3.29
C LEU A 52 -10.18 -11.32 2.29
N VAL A 53 -11.22 -11.99 2.80
CA VAL A 53 -12.31 -12.54 1.99
C VAL A 53 -13.58 -11.71 2.22
N GLY A 54 -14.10 -11.15 1.13
CA GLY A 54 -15.25 -10.25 1.17
C GLY A 54 -14.80 -8.80 1.29
N LEU A 55 -15.14 -8.01 0.28
CA LEU A 55 -14.82 -6.60 0.13
C LEU A 55 -16.11 -5.83 -0.08
N GLY A 56 -17.12 -6.12 0.75
CA GLY A 56 -18.29 -5.28 0.90
C GLY A 56 -17.95 -4.01 1.70
N ALA A 57 -18.98 -3.34 2.22
CA ALA A 57 -18.83 -2.08 2.98
C ALA A 57 -17.67 -2.13 4.00
N ILE A 58 -17.74 -3.09 4.94
CA ILE A 58 -16.72 -3.26 5.98
C ILE A 58 -15.38 -3.70 5.40
N GLY A 59 -15.39 -4.71 4.52
CA GLY A 59 -14.17 -5.28 3.93
C GLY A 59 -13.33 -4.27 3.15
N GLY A 60 -13.97 -3.32 2.46
CA GLY A 60 -13.28 -2.22 1.79
C GLY A 60 -12.47 -1.36 2.76
N TYR A 61 -13.12 -0.86 3.84
CA TYR A 61 -12.42 -0.08 4.88
C TYR A 61 -11.36 -0.91 5.62
N MET A 62 -11.61 -2.20 5.84
CA MET A 62 -10.61 -3.11 6.42
C MET A 62 -9.39 -3.24 5.53
N ALA A 63 -9.54 -3.39 4.21
CA ALA A 63 -8.41 -3.47 3.30
C ALA A 63 -7.50 -2.23 3.39
N ASP A 64 -8.09 -1.05 3.49
CA ASP A 64 -7.38 0.22 3.69
C ASP A 64 -6.66 0.27 5.05
N ALA A 65 -7.36 -0.07 6.14
CA ALA A 65 -6.77 -0.10 7.47
C ALA A 65 -5.60 -1.11 7.58
N LEU A 66 -5.76 -2.32 7.04
CA LEU A 66 -4.74 -3.38 7.04
C LEU A 66 -3.49 -2.96 6.26
N THR A 67 -3.68 -2.29 5.11
CA THR A 67 -2.57 -1.72 4.33
C THR A 67 -1.79 -0.68 5.15
N LYS A 68 -2.51 0.20 5.88
CA LYS A 68 -1.92 1.25 6.72
C LYS A 68 -1.15 0.72 7.94
N ILE A 69 -1.41 -0.52 8.38
CA ILE A 69 -0.64 -1.19 9.46
C ILE A 69 0.38 -2.21 8.94
N GLY A 70 0.60 -2.25 7.61
CA GLY A 70 1.74 -2.93 7.00
C GLY A 70 1.44 -4.20 6.20
N ALA A 71 0.17 -4.53 5.96
CA ALA A 71 -0.17 -5.65 5.08
C ALA A 71 0.37 -5.39 3.66
N GLY A 72 0.96 -6.42 3.03
CA GLY A 72 1.46 -6.32 1.65
C GLY A 72 2.87 -5.74 1.50
N ILE A 73 3.47 -5.17 2.55
CA ILE A 73 4.81 -4.55 2.48
C ILE A 73 5.89 -5.62 2.31
N GLU A 74 5.93 -6.59 3.21
CA GLU A 74 6.99 -7.60 3.23
C GLU A 74 6.47 -9.02 2.97
N SER A 75 5.15 -9.21 2.99
CA SER A 75 4.49 -10.49 2.78
C SER A 75 3.17 -10.32 2.04
N ASP A 76 2.61 -11.44 1.59
CA ASP A 76 1.45 -11.46 0.69
C ASP A 76 0.22 -10.86 1.36
N PHE A 77 -0.43 -9.91 0.69
CA PHE A 77 -1.78 -9.47 1.01
C PHE A 77 -2.70 -9.80 -0.16
N VAL A 78 -3.64 -10.71 0.06
CA VAL A 78 -4.54 -11.22 -0.97
C VAL A 78 -5.96 -10.78 -0.65
N LEU A 79 -6.56 -10.07 -1.60
CA LEU A 79 -7.96 -9.68 -1.54
C LEU A 79 -8.83 -10.63 -2.35
N VAL A 80 -9.96 -11.06 -1.80
CA VAL A 80 -10.89 -11.96 -2.48
C VAL A 80 -12.30 -11.42 -2.46
N ASP A 81 -12.83 -11.08 -3.65
CA ASP A 81 -14.25 -10.76 -3.83
C ASP A 81 -14.65 -10.99 -5.30
N LYS A 82 -15.80 -11.62 -5.51
CA LYS A 82 -16.31 -11.97 -6.84
C LYS A 82 -17.24 -10.91 -7.45
N ASP A 83 -17.74 -9.99 -6.62
CA ASP A 83 -18.79 -9.07 -6.99
C ASP A 83 -18.21 -7.88 -7.76
N GLN A 84 -19.06 -7.27 -8.58
CA GLN A 84 -18.81 -5.95 -9.13
C GLN A 84 -19.29 -4.85 -8.18
N PHE A 85 -18.63 -3.71 -8.24
CA PHE A 85 -19.02 -2.52 -7.52
C PHE A 85 -20.10 -1.76 -8.30
N LEU A 86 -21.28 -1.59 -7.71
CA LEU A 86 -22.43 -0.96 -8.34
C LEU A 86 -22.78 0.37 -7.67
N ALA A 87 -23.55 1.23 -8.36
CA ALA A 87 -23.94 2.54 -7.86
C ALA A 87 -24.66 2.48 -6.48
N GLU A 88 -25.47 1.44 -6.25
CA GLU A 88 -26.15 1.20 -4.97
C GLU A 88 -25.19 0.88 -3.80
N ASN A 89 -23.92 0.57 -4.07
CA ASN A 89 -22.92 0.28 -3.06
C ASN A 89 -22.18 1.56 -2.59
N VAL A 90 -22.21 2.63 -3.39
CA VAL A 90 -21.44 3.88 -3.17
C VAL A 90 -21.68 4.50 -1.79
N SER A 91 -22.92 4.48 -1.30
CA SER A 91 -23.27 5.15 -0.04
C SER A 91 -22.59 4.55 1.20
N ARG A 92 -22.15 3.29 1.13
CA ARG A 92 -21.64 2.53 2.30
C ARG A 92 -20.28 1.89 2.07
N HIS A 93 -19.73 2.02 0.87
CA HIS A 93 -18.49 1.38 0.49
C HIS A 93 -17.35 2.38 0.44
N LEU A 94 -16.13 1.92 0.69
CA LEU A 94 -14.92 2.77 0.61
C LEU A 94 -14.73 3.40 -0.78
N LEU A 95 -15.13 2.67 -1.83
CA LEU A 95 -15.00 3.10 -3.23
C LEU A 95 -16.04 4.17 -3.61
N GLY A 96 -15.60 5.17 -4.37
CA GLY A 96 -16.48 6.18 -4.98
C GLY A 96 -17.04 5.77 -6.35
N LEU A 97 -17.90 6.62 -6.92
CA LEU A 97 -18.57 6.41 -8.21
C LEU A 97 -17.64 6.06 -9.37
N LEU A 98 -16.39 6.52 -9.35
CA LEU A 98 -15.41 6.28 -10.41
C LEU A 98 -15.06 4.80 -10.60
N TYR A 99 -15.32 3.96 -9.59
CA TYR A 99 -15.04 2.53 -9.64
C TYR A 99 -16.26 1.68 -10.04
N CYS A 100 -17.41 2.29 -10.33
CA CYS A 100 -18.62 1.56 -10.71
C CYS A 100 -18.38 0.69 -11.97
N GLY A 101 -18.90 -0.53 -11.94
CA GLY A 101 -18.74 -1.54 -13.00
C GLY A 101 -17.46 -2.37 -12.90
N GLN A 102 -16.52 -2.01 -12.03
CA GLN A 102 -15.30 -2.81 -11.79
C GLN A 102 -15.55 -3.92 -10.77
N PHE A 103 -14.76 -5.00 -10.81
CA PHE A 103 -14.72 -5.98 -9.72
C PHE A 103 -14.21 -5.32 -8.42
N LYS A 104 -14.92 -5.52 -7.31
CA LYS A 104 -14.62 -4.87 -6.02
C LYS A 104 -13.16 -5.08 -5.61
N ALA A 105 -12.64 -6.30 -5.77
CA ALA A 105 -11.27 -6.61 -5.40
C ALA A 105 -10.22 -5.86 -6.23
N SER A 106 -10.43 -5.75 -7.55
CA SER A 106 -9.56 -4.98 -8.43
C SER A 106 -9.67 -3.48 -8.15
N ALA A 107 -10.88 -2.97 -7.94
CA ALA A 107 -11.13 -1.58 -7.65
C ALA A 107 -10.52 -1.13 -6.31
N ILE A 108 -10.63 -1.95 -5.25
CA ILE A 108 -9.94 -1.68 -3.97
C ILE A 108 -8.43 -1.66 -4.17
N LYS A 109 -7.86 -2.62 -4.92
CA LYS A 109 -6.43 -2.60 -5.23
C LYS A 109 -6.02 -1.30 -5.91
N GLN A 110 -6.79 -0.84 -6.90
CA GLN A 110 -6.52 0.44 -7.57
C GLN A 110 -6.65 1.62 -6.60
N HIS A 111 -7.74 1.69 -5.84
CA HIS A 111 -7.96 2.74 -4.84
C HIS A 111 -6.81 2.85 -3.83
N LEU A 112 -6.30 1.72 -3.33
CA LEU A 112 -5.16 1.72 -2.41
C LEU A 112 -3.88 2.18 -3.10
N ALA A 113 -3.63 1.81 -4.36
CA ALA A 113 -2.46 2.30 -5.10
C ALA A 113 -2.48 3.82 -5.28
N GLU A 114 -3.66 4.38 -5.52
CA GLU A 114 -3.85 5.82 -5.77
C GLU A 114 -3.80 6.64 -4.47
N ASN A 115 -4.26 6.08 -3.35
CA ASN A 115 -4.46 6.82 -2.09
C ASN A 115 -3.43 6.48 -1.01
N THR A 116 -2.46 5.60 -1.29
CA THR A 116 -1.39 5.26 -0.34
C THR A 116 -0.02 5.31 -0.99
N PHE A 117 1.03 5.58 -0.21
CA PHE A 117 2.43 5.52 -0.68
C PHE A 117 2.94 4.07 -0.90
N PHE A 118 2.02 3.12 -0.95
CA PHE A 118 2.31 1.70 -0.99
C PHE A 118 2.54 1.24 -2.43
N GLN A 119 3.81 1.01 -2.78
CA GLN A 119 4.11 0.24 -3.99
C GLN A 119 3.79 -1.23 -3.75
N GLN A 120 2.72 -1.69 -4.38
CA GLN A 120 2.09 -3.00 -4.23
C GLN A 120 2.94 -4.17 -4.77
N LYS A 121 4.10 -4.46 -4.16
CA LYS A 121 4.95 -5.58 -4.62
C LYS A 121 4.38 -6.96 -4.28
N LYS A 122 3.63 -7.08 -3.19
CA LYS A 122 3.07 -8.36 -2.71
C LYS A 122 1.55 -8.31 -2.50
N PHE A 123 0.86 -7.56 -3.35
CA PHE A 123 -0.59 -7.37 -3.27
C PHE A 123 -1.28 -8.07 -4.45
N ASP A 124 -2.06 -9.11 -4.16
CA ASP A 124 -2.76 -9.93 -5.16
C ASP A 124 -4.27 -9.84 -4.98
N VAL A 125 -5.00 -10.07 -6.07
CA VAL A 125 -6.46 -10.05 -6.13
C VAL A 125 -6.94 -11.35 -6.73
N LYS A 126 -7.94 -11.96 -6.09
CA LYS A 126 -8.65 -13.13 -6.62
C LYS A 126 -10.13 -12.84 -6.66
N LEU A 127 -10.81 -13.34 -7.69
CA LEU A 127 -12.27 -13.24 -7.77
C LEU A 127 -12.97 -14.31 -6.94
N LYS A 128 -12.33 -15.46 -6.71
CA LYS A 128 -12.94 -16.56 -5.95
C LYS A 128 -11.92 -17.18 -5.02
N THR A 129 -12.40 -17.61 -3.86
CA THR A 129 -11.62 -18.43 -2.96
C THR A 129 -11.53 -19.86 -3.50
N SER A 130 -10.39 -20.51 -3.31
CA SER A 130 -10.17 -21.93 -3.66
C SER A 130 -9.69 -22.69 -2.43
N HIS A 131 -10.02 -23.98 -2.32
CA HIS A 131 -9.56 -24.82 -1.21
C HIS A 131 -8.03 -24.81 -1.10
N HIS A 132 -7.33 -24.90 -2.23
CA HIS A 132 -5.87 -24.76 -2.31
C HIS A 132 -5.38 -23.39 -1.80
N LEU A 133 -6.08 -22.30 -2.11
CA LEU A 133 -5.73 -20.95 -1.64
C LEU A 133 -5.80 -20.90 -0.12
N ILE A 134 -6.91 -21.34 0.47
CA ILE A 134 -7.06 -21.38 1.94
C ILE A 134 -5.98 -22.27 2.56
N GLN A 135 -5.77 -23.49 2.04
CA GLN A 135 -4.73 -24.40 2.53
C GLN A 135 -3.32 -23.80 2.47
N SER A 136 -3.01 -23.05 1.42
CA SER A 136 -1.72 -22.36 1.28
C SER A 136 -1.52 -21.25 2.32
N PHE A 137 -2.62 -20.71 2.89
CA PHE A 137 -2.61 -19.69 3.93
C PHE A 137 -2.66 -20.30 5.35
N LEU A 138 -3.22 -21.50 5.55
CA LEU A 138 -3.40 -22.08 6.90
C LEU A 138 -2.10 -22.37 7.70
N ARG A 139 -0.90 -22.34 7.10
CA ARG A 139 0.34 -22.75 7.79
C ARG A 139 1.06 -21.66 8.62
N LYS A 140 0.71 -20.36 8.49
CA LYS A 140 1.27 -19.21 9.27
C LYS A 140 0.70 -17.90 8.73
N THR A 141 -0.61 -17.66 8.87
CA THR A 141 -1.27 -16.50 8.26
C THR A 141 -2.43 -16.02 9.13
N ILE A 142 -2.64 -14.71 9.12
CA ILE A 142 -3.85 -14.10 9.67
C ILE A 142 -4.92 -14.16 8.58
N LEU A 143 -5.98 -14.92 8.84
CA LEU A 143 -7.20 -14.91 8.04
C LEU A 143 -8.17 -13.93 8.70
N ILE A 144 -8.71 -13.01 7.89
CA ILE A 144 -9.63 -11.96 8.35
C ILE A 144 -10.94 -12.09 7.59
#